data_AF-A0A535UJH1-F1
#
_entry.id   AF-A0A535UJH1-F1
#
_cell.length_a   1.000
_cell.length_b   1.000
_cell.length_c   1.000
_cell.angle_alpha   90.00
_cell.angle_beta   90.00
_cell.angle_gamma   90.00
#
_symmetry.space_group_name_H-M   'P 1'
#
loop_
_entity.id
_entity.type
_entity.pdbx_description
1 polymer ?
#
loop_
_entity_poly.entity_id
_entity_poly.type
_entity_poly.pdbx_seq_one_letter_code
_entity_poly.pdbx_strand_id
1 'polypeptide(L)'
;MCGRPIQTKGALRLGKQSYILEIENVSAASQDALHLIEMLRNGNEDAFIFLIDRYRTTMLRLAMIYVPEHAVAEEVVQEAWLGVLRGLNRFEGRSSLKTWIFRILTNCAKTRALRERHSVPFSSLSDLEVNFDEPTVDPDRFLPSDSQLPGQWASLPADWDEIPEKRLLSKETYACIMSATDALPPSQRTVITLHDIEGWASEDICNVLGITDKNQRVLLHRARSKVRRALEQYFDENEGM
;
A
#
# COMPACT_ATOMS: atom_id res chain seq x y z
N MET A 1 33.94 -9.45 -50.42
CA MET A 1 33.71 -8.29 -49.53
C MET A 1 32.28 -7.82 -49.76
N CYS A 2 31.33 -8.37 -49.00
CA CYS A 2 30.82 -7.87 -47.72
C CYS A 2 30.14 -6.50 -47.82
N GLY A 3 28.82 -6.49 -47.59
CA GLY A 3 28.01 -5.28 -47.44
C GLY A 3 26.54 -5.48 -47.78
N ARG A 4 25.85 -6.45 -47.16
CA ARG A 4 24.36 -6.49 -47.18
C ARG A 4 23.83 -5.52 -46.11
N PRO A 5 22.86 -4.65 -46.42
CA PRO A 5 22.20 -3.83 -45.40
C PRO A 5 21.25 -4.71 -44.57
N ILE A 6 21.37 -4.56 -43.25
CA ILE A 6 20.61 -5.28 -42.23
C ILE A 6 19.20 -4.69 -42.18
N GLN A 7 18.19 -5.51 -42.50
CA GLN A 7 16.80 -5.23 -42.17
C GLN A 7 16.56 -5.57 -40.70
N THR A 8 16.48 -4.57 -39.83
CA THR A 8 15.89 -4.74 -38.49
C THR A 8 14.37 -4.63 -38.59
N LYS A 9 13.71 -5.80 -38.62
CA LYS A 9 12.29 -5.92 -38.28
C LYS A 9 12.14 -5.69 -36.77
N GLY A 10 11.74 -4.49 -36.37
CA GLY A 10 11.26 -4.19 -35.02
C GLY A 10 9.74 -4.09 -35.05
N ALA A 11 9.06 -5.20 -34.76
CA ALA A 11 7.62 -5.23 -34.59
C ALA A 11 7.25 -4.36 -33.38
N LEU A 12 6.68 -3.18 -33.66
CA LEU A 12 6.03 -2.32 -32.68
C LEU A 12 4.84 -3.07 -32.08
N ARG A 13 5.01 -3.63 -30.88
CA ARG A 13 3.92 -4.04 -30.00
C ARG A 13 3.20 -2.78 -29.50
N LEU A 14 2.32 -2.24 -30.34
CA LEU A 14 1.24 -1.34 -29.93
C LEU A 14 0.19 -2.18 -29.20
N GLY A 15 0.19 -2.14 -27.87
CA GLY A 15 -0.79 -2.91 -27.09
C GLY A 15 -0.69 -2.77 -25.58
N LYS A 16 -0.21 -1.62 -25.06
CA LYS A 16 -0.15 -1.38 -23.60
C LYS A 16 -0.54 0.04 -23.16
N GLN A 17 -0.87 0.94 -24.10
CA GLN A 17 -1.14 2.36 -23.77
C GLN A 17 -2.62 2.74 -23.71
N SER A 18 -3.54 1.80 -23.97
CA SER A 18 -4.96 2.10 -24.18
C SER A 18 -5.84 2.03 -22.93
N TYR A 19 -5.31 1.65 -21.76
CA TYR A 19 -6.12 1.42 -20.55
C TYR A 19 -5.96 2.49 -19.47
N ILE A 20 -5.29 3.61 -19.76
CA ILE A 20 -4.95 4.64 -18.74
C ILE A 20 -5.85 5.90 -18.82
N LEU A 21 -6.86 5.95 -19.71
CA LEU A 21 -7.68 7.17 -19.89
C LEU A 21 -9.20 6.98 -19.78
N GLU A 22 -9.69 6.01 -19.02
CA GLU A 22 -11.13 5.94 -18.67
C GLU A 22 -11.30 5.72 -17.16
N ILE A 23 -11.00 6.76 -16.37
CA ILE A 23 -11.49 6.91 -15.00
C ILE A 23 -12.38 8.15 -14.96
N GLU A 24 -13.47 8.10 -15.73
CA GLU A 24 -14.65 8.93 -15.55
C GLU A 24 -15.86 8.00 -15.43
N ASN A 25 -16.12 7.48 -14.23
CA ASN A 25 -17.47 7.27 -13.69
C ASN A 25 -17.45 6.44 -12.41
N VAL A 26 -17.86 7.06 -11.31
CA VAL A 26 -18.15 6.39 -10.02
C VAL A 26 -19.27 5.33 -10.18
N SER A 27 -20.04 5.37 -11.28
CA SER A 27 -21.05 4.34 -11.64
C SER A 27 -20.49 3.14 -12.41
N ALA A 28 -19.39 3.28 -13.16
CA ALA A 28 -18.83 2.21 -13.99
C ALA A 28 -18.02 1.20 -13.15
N ALA A 29 -17.30 1.70 -12.14
CA ALA A 29 -16.50 0.88 -11.23
C ALA A 29 -17.30 -0.22 -10.51
N SER A 30 -18.59 0.02 -10.23
CA SER A 30 -19.47 -0.98 -9.61
C SER A 30 -19.88 -2.08 -10.61
N GLN A 31 -20.14 -1.70 -11.86
CA GLN A 31 -20.58 -2.62 -12.91
C GLN A 31 -19.41 -3.50 -13.40
N ASP A 32 -18.22 -2.92 -13.52
CA ASP A 32 -16.97 -3.65 -13.81
C ASP A 32 -16.63 -4.65 -12.70
N ALA A 33 -16.82 -4.27 -11.44
CA ALA A 33 -16.59 -5.17 -10.30
C ALA A 33 -17.58 -6.35 -10.29
N LEU A 34 -18.86 -6.12 -10.59
CA LEU A 34 -19.87 -7.18 -10.69
C LEU A 34 -19.58 -8.12 -11.86
N HIS A 35 -19.22 -7.57 -13.03
CA HIS A 35 -18.86 -8.36 -14.19
C HIS A 35 -17.60 -9.22 -13.93
N LEU A 36 -16.60 -8.66 -13.26
CA LEU A 36 -15.40 -9.39 -12.85
C LEU A 36 -15.77 -10.57 -11.91
N ILE A 37 -16.65 -10.36 -10.93
CA ILE A 37 -17.10 -11.44 -10.03
C ILE A 37 -17.81 -12.56 -10.81
N GLU A 38 -18.64 -12.21 -11.79
CA GLU A 38 -19.33 -13.18 -12.63
C GLU A 38 -18.35 -13.99 -13.49
N MET A 39 -17.40 -13.33 -14.14
CA MET A 39 -16.33 -14.00 -14.90
C MET A 39 -15.55 -14.97 -14.02
N LEU A 40 -15.19 -14.56 -12.81
CA LEU A 40 -14.47 -15.40 -11.86
C LEU A 40 -15.30 -16.62 -11.43
N ARG A 41 -16.61 -16.45 -11.17
CA ARG A 41 -17.52 -17.55 -10.81
C ARG A 41 -17.71 -18.56 -11.94
N ASN A 42 -17.66 -18.09 -13.17
CA ASN A 42 -17.70 -18.92 -14.38
C ASN A 42 -16.34 -19.60 -14.68
N GLY A 43 -15.34 -19.43 -13.81
CA GLY A 43 -14.03 -20.07 -13.94
C GLY A 43 -13.15 -19.45 -15.02
N ASN A 44 -13.36 -18.18 -15.38
CA ASN A 44 -12.50 -17.50 -16.33
C ASN A 44 -11.08 -17.32 -15.77
N GLU A 45 -10.11 -17.98 -16.40
CA GLU A 45 -8.71 -17.98 -15.96
C GLU A 45 -8.05 -16.60 -16.10
N ASP A 46 -8.32 -15.87 -17.18
CA ASP A 46 -7.74 -14.54 -17.42
C ASP A 46 -8.15 -13.54 -16.33
N ALA A 47 -9.43 -13.58 -15.92
CA ALA A 47 -9.94 -12.77 -14.81
C ALA A 47 -9.23 -13.10 -13.49
N PHE A 48 -8.90 -14.37 -13.27
CA PHE A 48 -8.19 -14.80 -12.07
C PHE A 48 -6.71 -14.41 -12.09
N ILE A 49 -6.04 -14.56 -13.23
CA ILE A 49 -4.65 -14.10 -13.44
C ILE A 49 -4.56 -12.60 -13.20
N PHE A 50 -5.51 -11.82 -13.73
CA PHE A 50 -5.59 -10.38 -13.49
C PHE A 50 -5.64 -10.04 -11.99
N LEU A 51 -6.44 -10.77 -11.20
CA LEU A 51 -6.47 -10.57 -9.75
C LEU A 51 -5.16 -10.92 -9.06
N ILE A 52 -4.52 -12.02 -9.47
CA ILE A 52 -3.21 -12.43 -8.94
C ILE A 52 -2.18 -11.34 -9.20
N ASP A 53 -2.04 -10.90 -10.45
CA ASP A 53 -1.06 -9.88 -10.83
C ASP A 53 -1.32 -8.56 -10.11
N ARG A 54 -2.59 -8.22 -9.89
CA ARG A 54 -2.99 -6.99 -9.18
C ARG A 54 -2.65 -7.01 -7.69
N TYR A 55 -2.81 -8.15 -7.02
CA TYR A 55 -2.76 -8.22 -5.54
C TYR A 55 -1.60 -9.01 -4.97
N ARG A 56 -0.88 -9.84 -5.75
CA ARG A 56 0.19 -10.71 -5.25
C ARG A 56 1.23 -9.96 -4.41
N THR A 57 1.76 -8.85 -4.91
CA THR A 57 2.79 -8.07 -4.22
C THR A 57 2.31 -7.57 -2.87
N THR A 58 1.09 -7.04 -2.82
CA THR A 58 0.49 -6.49 -1.61
C THR A 58 0.10 -7.59 -0.61
N MET A 59 -0.40 -8.71 -1.11
CA MET A 59 -0.68 -9.89 -0.30
C MET A 59 0.61 -10.44 0.33
N LEU A 60 1.71 -10.49 -0.43
CA LEU A 60 3.00 -10.92 0.09
C LEU A 60 3.52 -9.97 1.17
N ARG A 61 3.46 -8.64 0.93
CA ARG A 61 3.82 -7.63 1.94
C ARG A 61 3.01 -7.79 3.22
N LEU A 62 1.70 -8.00 3.13
CA LEU A 62 0.85 -8.20 4.31
C LEU A 62 1.14 -9.54 5.01
N ALA A 63 1.38 -10.62 4.27
CA ALA A 63 1.71 -11.93 4.84
C ALA A 63 3.03 -11.90 5.62
N MET A 64 4.04 -11.18 5.11
CA MET A 64 5.37 -11.07 5.74
C MET A 64 5.35 -10.44 7.14
N ILE A 65 4.29 -9.70 7.48
CA ILE A 65 4.08 -9.16 8.83
C ILE A 65 3.85 -10.26 9.85
N TYR A 66 3.05 -11.26 9.47
CA TYR A 66 2.70 -12.38 10.35
C TYR A 66 3.78 -13.46 10.30
N VAL A 67 4.43 -13.62 9.16
CA VAL A 67 5.45 -14.64 8.92
C VAL A 67 6.66 -14.00 8.24
N PRO A 68 7.74 -13.67 8.97
CA PRO A 68 8.87 -12.89 8.43
C PRO A 68 9.64 -13.59 7.30
N GLU A 69 9.60 -14.92 7.23
CA GLU A 69 10.30 -15.68 6.21
C GLU A 69 9.57 -15.60 4.86
N HIS A 70 10.27 -15.09 3.84
CA HIS A 70 9.70 -14.85 2.51
C HIS A 70 9.09 -16.10 1.88
N ALA A 71 9.78 -17.24 1.92
CA ALA A 71 9.30 -18.49 1.34
C ALA A 71 7.96 -18.92 1.98
N VAL A 72 7.86 -18.81 3.31
CA VAL A 72 6.65 -19.16 4.04
C VAL A 72 5.53 -18.14 3.76
N ALA A 73 5.86 -16.86 3.63
CA ALA A 73 4.89 -15.83 3.22
C ALA A 73 4.33 -16.10 1.80
N GLU A 74 5.16 -16.54 0.85
CA GLU A 74 4.69 -16.95 -0.48
C GLU A 74 3.75 -18.15 -0.41
N GLU A 75 4.06 -19.16 0.42
CA GLU A 75 3.15 -20.29 0.65
C GLU A 75 1.80 -19.84 1.21
N VAL A 76 1.81 -18.89 2.14
CA VAL A 76 0.58 -18.29 2.69
C VAL A 76 -0.24 -17.58 1.61
N VAL A 77 0.40 -16.83 0.72
CA VAL A 77 -0.28 -16.18 -0.42
C VAL A 77 -0.90 -17.21 -1.36
N GLN A 78 -0.17 -18.30 -1.67
CA GLN A 78 -0.68 -19.39 -2.49
C GLN A 78 -1.89 -20.08 -1.83
N GLU A 79 -1.80 -20.39 -0.53
CA GLU A 79 -2.90 -20.97 0.24
C GLU A 79 -4.13 -20.04 0.25
N ALA A 80 -3.92 -18.73 0.36
CA ALA A 80 -4.99 -17.74 0.31
C ALA A 80 -5.70 -17.75 -1.06
N TRP A 81 -4.96 -17.79 -2.17
CA TRP A 81 -5.55 -17.88 -3.51
C TRP A 81 -6.34 -19.18 -3.72
N LEU A 82 -5.86 -20.31 -3.19
CA LEU A 82 -6.64 -21.56 -3.17
C LEU A 82 -7.92 -21.41 -2.34
N GLY A 83 -7.85 -20.71 -1.20
CA GLY A 83 -9.01 -20.36 -0.39
C GLY A 83 -10.03 -19.49 -1.13
N VAL A 84 -9.55 -18.49 -1.88
CA VAL A 84 -10.36 -17.63 -2.75
C VAL A 84 -11.08 -18.47 -3.80
N LEU A 85 -10.37 -19.32 -4.54
CA LEU A 85 -10.98 -20.20 -5.55
C LEU A 85 -12.07 -21.09 -4.97
N ARG A 86 -11.80 -21.73 -3.82
CA ARG A 86 -12.78 -22.60 -3.14
C ARG A 86 -13.98 -21.83 -2.57
N GLY A 87 -13.77 -20.58 -2.16
CA GLY A 87 -14.77 -19.73 -1.51
C GLY A 87 -15.60 -18.86 -2.44
N LEU A 88 -15.17 -18.69 -3.69
CA LEU A 88 -15.71 -17.66 -4.59
C LEU A 88 -17.21 -17.83 -4.88
N ASN A 89 -17.67 -19.08 -5.04
CA ASN A 89 -19.09 -19.38 -5.26
C ASN A 89 -19.96 -19.05 -4.05
N ARG A 90 -19.37 -18.94 -2.85
CA ARG A 90 -20.04 -18.58 -1.60
C ARG A 90 -19.86 -17.10 -1.22
N PHE A 91 -19.17 -16.32 -2.04
CA PHE A 91 -18.98 -14.90 -1.77
C PHE A 91 -20.29 -14.15 -2.02
N GLU A 92 -20.87 -13.57 -0.98
CA GLU A 92 -22.19 -12.91 -1.03
C GLU A 92 -22.14 -11.40 -1.29
N GLY A 93 -20.95 -10.79 -1.46
CA GLY A 93 -20.85 -9.35 -1.74
C GLY A 93 -21.15 -8.42 -0.56
N ARG A 94 -21.15 -8.93 0.68
CA ARG A 94 -21.32 -8.09 1.90
C ARG A 94 -20.14 -7.15 2.18
N SER A 95 -19.02 -7.35 1.49
CA SER A 95 -17.81 -6.51 1.51
C SER A 95 -17.29 -6.41 0.08
N SER A 96 -16.31 -5.54 -0.16
CA SER A 96 -15.59 -5.58 -1.45
C SER A 96 -14.90 -6.94 -1.66
N LEU A 97 -14.73 -7.34 -2.93
CA LEU A 97 -14.00 -8.57 -3.29
C LEU A 97 -12.56 -8.54 -2.74
N LYS A 98 -11.92 -7.36 -2.80
CA LYS A 98 -10.59 -7.11 -2.27
C LYS A 98 -10.52 -7.37 -0.77
N THR A 99 -11.40 -6.75 0.02
CA THR A 99 -11.47 -6.94 1.48
C THR A 99 -11.64 -8.42 1.82
N TRP A 100 -12.48 -9.13 1.07
CA TRP A 100 -12.70 -10.57 1.27
C TRP A 100 -11.46 -11.42 0.98
N ILE A 101 -10.75 -11.18 -0.13
CA ILE A 101 -9.49 -11.88 -0.49
C ILE A 101 -8.46 -11.70 0.63
N PHE A 102 -8.24 -10.47 1.08
CA PHE A 102 -7.22 -10.22 2.09
C PHE A 102 -7.63 -10.68 3.49
N ARG A 103 -8.94 -10.81 3.77
CA ARG A 103 -9.40 -11.48 5.00
C ARG A 103 -9.06 -12.97 4.98
N ILE A 104 -9.20 -13.64 3.84
CA ILE A 104 -8.74 -15.03 3.67
C ILE A 104 -7.22 -15.10 3.91
N LEU A 105 -6.46 -14.23 3.26
CA LEU A 105 -5.00 -14.16 3.44
C LEU A 105 -4.61 -14.02 4.90
N THR A 106 -5.21 -13.07 5.61
CA THR A 106 -4.88 -12.79 7.00
C THR A 106 -5.21 -13.97 7.91
N ASN A 107 -6.29 -14.70 7.62
CA ASN A 107 -6.62 -15.94 8.33
C ASN A 107 -5.59 -17.05 8.06
N CYS A 108 -5.14 -17.22 6.81
CA CYS A 108 -4.08 -18.15 6.46
C CYS A 108 -2.76 -17.78 7.16
N ALA A 109 -2.39 -16.50 7.12
CA ALA A 109 -1.16 -15.98 7.72
C ALA A 109 -1.13 -16.19 9.24
N LYS A 110 -2.21 -15.84 9.95
CA LYS A 110 -2.36 -16.08 11.39
C LYS A 110 -2.28 -17.57 11.73
N THR A 111 -2.93 -18.42 10.93
CA THR A 111 -2.90 -19.88 11.12
C THR A 111 -1.49 -20.43 10.95
N ARG A 112 -0.76 -19.99 9.92
CA ARG A 112 0.63 -20.39 9.67
C ARG A 112 1.54 -19.90 10.78
N ALA A 113 1.47 -18.62 11.15
CA ALA A 113 2.28 -18.03 12.21
C ALA A 113 2.14 -18.77 13.56
N LEU A 114 0.91 -19.21 13.90
CA LEU A 114 0.66 -20.01 15.10
C LEU A 114 1.36 -21.38 15.05
N ARG A 115 1.34 -22.05 13.88
CA ARG A 115 2.00 -23.35 13.68
C ARG A 115 3.51 -23.26 13.74
N GLU A 116 4.08 -22.21 13.15
CA GLU A 116 5.53 -21.97 13.11
C GLU A 116 6.08 -21.43 14.44
N ARG A 117 5.26 -21.27 15.50
CA ARG A 117 5.63 -20.66 16.81
C ARG A 117 6.21 -19.23 16.73
N HIS A 118 6.09 -18.56 15.60
CA HIS A 118 6.66 -17.24 15.32
C HIS A 118 5.61 -16.11 15.34
N SER A 119 4.42 -16.34 15.91
CA SER A 119 3.32 -15.38 15.85
C SER A 119 3.41 -14.27 16.91
N VAL A 120 3.56 -13.02 16.47
CA VAL A 120 3.11 -11.84 17.22
C VAL A 120 1.93 -11.21 16.46
N PRO A 121 0.74 -11.07 17.06
CA PRO A 121 -0.37 -10.38 16.41
C PRO A 121 0.02 -8.96 16.00
N PHE A 122 -0.47 -8.49 14.86
CA PHE A 122 -0.23 -7.12 14.41
C PHE A 122 -0.66 -6.09 15.46
N SER A 123 -1.76 -6.33 16.18
CA SER A 123 -2.19 -5.47 17.28
C SER A 123 -1.12 -5.36 18.36
N SER A 124 -0.54 -6.48 18.79
CA SER A 124 0.55 -6.49 19.78
C SER A 124 1.81 -5.80 19.26
N LEU A 125 2.18 -5.97 17.99
CA LEU A 125 3.28 -5.20 17.38
C LEU A 125 2.95 -3.71 17.35
N SER A 126 1.74 -3.34 16.95
CA SER A 126 1.32 -1.96 16.87
C SER A 126 1.26 -1.30 18.24
N ASP A 127 0.85 -2.01 19.29
CA ASP A 127 0.79 -1.47 20.65
C ASP A 127 2.19 -1.18 21.21
N LEU A 128 3.21 -1.96 20.80
CA LEU A 128 4.61 -1.69 21.12
C LEU A 128 5.18 -0.49 20.33
N GLU A 129 4.74 -0.32 19.08
CA GLU A 129 5.20 0.77 18.20
C GLU A 129 4.45 2.09 18.43
N VAL A 130 3.23 2.05 18.97
CA VAL A 130 2.36 3.21 19.17
C VAL A 130 2.57 3.73 20.58
N ASN A 131 3.65 4.51 20.76
CA ASN A 131 3.77 5.36 21.93
C ASN A 131 2.91 6.61 21.73
N PHE A 132 1.75 6.72 22.38
CA PHE A 132 0.86 7.89 22.24
C PHE A 132 1.52 9.23 22.61
N ASP A 133 2.56 9.20 23.44
CA ASP A 133 3.27 10.40 23.89
C ASP A 133 4.41 10.80 22.93
N GLU A 134 4.73 9.97 21.93
CA GLU A 134 5.70 10.34 20.88
C GLU A 134 5.13 11.46 20.00
N PRO A 135 5.82 12.63 19.91
CA PRO A 135 5.37 13.74 19.10
C PRO A 135 5.39 13.36 17.61
N THR A 136 4.28 13.59 16.91
CA THR A 136 4.14 13.17 15.51
C THR A 136 4.94 14.02 14.53
N VAL A 137 5.14 15.29 14.90
CA VAL A 137 6.01 16.24 14.22
C VAL A 137 7.16 16.54 15.18
N ASP A 138 8.33 16.87 14.64
CA ASP A 138 9.49 17.17 15.46
C ASP A 138 9.16 18.40 16.33
N PRO A 139 9.32 18.33 17.67
CA PRO A 139 9.06 19.47 18.55
C PRO A 139 9.87 20.71 18.16
N ASP A 140 11.04 20.55 17.55
CA ASP A 140 11.89 21.66 17.10
C ASP A 140 11.27 22.46 15.93
N ARG A 141 10.20 21.93 15.29
CA ARG A 141 9.41 22.70 14.31
C ARG A 141 8.49 23.73 14.95
N PHE A 142 8.32 23.71 16.26
CA PHE A 142 7.51 24.68 16.98
C PHE A 142 8.39 25.65 17.76
N LEU A 143 7.95 26.91 17.86
CA LEU A 143 8.61 27.90 18.69
C LEU A 143 8.56 27.45 20.17
N PRO A 144 9.69 27.52 20.89
CA PRO A 144 9.79 27.05 22.27
C PRO A 144 8.88 27.87 23.19
N SER A 145 8.58 27.30 24.37
CA SER A 145 7.67 27.89 25.36
C SER A 145 8.10 29.28 25.87
N ASP A 146 9.36 29.66 25.67
CA ASP A 146 9.95 30.95 26.04
C ASP A 146 9.86 32.01 24.90
N SER A 147 9.28 31.65 23.75
CA SER A 147 9.05 32.58 22.65
C SER A 147 7.81 33.45 22.90
N GLN A 148 7.72 34.59 22.21
CA GLN A 148 6.52 35.46 22.25
C GLN A 148 5.24 34.74 21.80
N LEU A 149 5.39 33.69 20.97
CA LEU A 149 4.29 32.90 20.41
C LEU A 149 4.60 31.40 20.54
N PRO A 150 4.51 30.84 21.76
CA PRO A 150 4.89 29.45 22.02
C PRO A 150 3.91 28.48 21.32
N GLY A 151 4.45 27.41 20.73
CA GLY A 151 3.66 26.41 20.02
C GLY A 151 3.22 26.80 18.60
N GLN A 152 3.63 27.97 18.09
CA GLN A 152 3.50 28.28 16.67
C GLN A 152 4.61 27.62 15.85
N TRP A 153 4.43 27.51 14.53
CA TRP A 153 5.44 26.97 13.64
C TRP A 153 6.69 27.87 13.60
N ALA A 154 7.85 27.30 13.93
CA ALA A 154 9.15 27.96 13.74
C ALA A 154 9.54 27.98 12.26
N SER A 155 9.22 26.91 11.54
CA SER A 155 9.28 26.80 10.08
C SER A 155 7.95 26.26 9.58
N LEU A 156 7.23 27.02 8.75
CA LEU A 156 5.99 26.53 8.17
C LEU A 156 6.30 25.32 7.26
N PRO A 157 5.44 24.28 7.26
CA PRO A 157 5.53 23.23 6.24
C PRO A 157 5.43 23.84 4.85
N ALA A 158 6.19 23.29 3.90
CA ALA A 158 6.11 23.70 2.50
C ALA A 158 4.68 23.55 1.97
N ASP A 159 4.24 24.50 1.15
CA ASP A 159 2.95 24.39 0.48
C ASP A 159 3.08 23.42 -0.70
N TRP A 160 2.37 22.30 -0.60
CA TRP A 160 2.48 21.22 -1.58
C TRP A 160 1.78 21.56 -2.89
N ASP A 161 0.84 22.50 -2.87
CA ASP A 161 0.15 22.99 -4.07
C ASP A 161 1.08 23.82 -4.98
N GLU A 162 2.20 24.31 -4.45
CA GLU A 162 3.19 25.09 -5.19
C GLU A 162 4.30 24.24 -5.83
N ILE A 163 4.41 22.95 -5.47
CA ILE A 163 5.42 22.05 -6.03
C ILE A 163 5.02 21.68 -7.47
N PRO A 164 5.88 21.94 -8.49
CA PRO A 164 5.54 21.61 -9.87
C PRO A 164 5.23 20.11 -10.06
N GLU A 165 4.11 19.78 -10.69
CA GLU A 165 3.69 18.39 -10.95
C GLU A 165 4.80 17.53 -11.56
N LYS A 166 5.63 18.12 -12.44
CA LYS A 166 6.74 17.44 -13.10
C LYS A 166 7.81 16.94 -12.11
N ARG A 167 8.02 17.63 -10.98
CA ARG A 167 8.94 17.16 -9.92
C ARG A 167 8.34 15.96 -9.19
N LEU A 168 7.05 16.01 -8.86
CA LEU A 168 6.33 14.89 -8.22
C LEU A 168 6.27 13.63 -9.08
N LEU A 169 6.22 13.79 -10.41
CA LEU A 169 6.23 12.68 -11.38
C LEU A 169 7.62 12.13 -11.69
N SER A 170 8.68 12.64 -11.04
CA SER A 170 10.03 12.17 -11.28
C SER A 170 10.23 10.75 -10.69
N LYS A 171 11.04 9.93 -11.38
CA LYS A 171 11.42 8.61 -10.87
C LYS A 171 12.15 8.69 -9.53
N GLU A 172 12.87 9.78 -9.30
CA GLU A 172 13.65 10.03 -8.09
C GLU A 172 12.73 10.34 -6.91
N THR A 173 11.70 11.16 -7.09
CA THR A 173 10.68 11.39 -6.05
C THR A 173 9.96 10.10 -5.70
N TYR A 174 9.58 9.29 -6.68
CA TYR A 174 8.98 7.97 -6.40
C TYR A 174 9.92 7.06 -5.60
N ALA A 175 11.21 7.03 -5.94
CA ALA A 175 12.22 6.27 -5.21
C ALA A 175 12.37 6.78 -3.75
N CYS A 176 12.33 8.10 -3.55
CA CYS A 176 12.34 8.70 -2.21
C CYS A 176 11.12 8.27 -1.39
N ILE A 177 9.91 8.33 -1.95
CA ILE A 177 8.68 7.86 -1.27
C ILE A 177 8.80 6.39 -0.87
N MET A 178 9.26 5.54 -1.80
CA MET A 178 9.38 4.11 -1.53
C MET A 178 10.42 3.86 -0.44
N SER A 179 11.58 4.52 -0.49
CA SER A 179 12.62 4.42 0.53
C SER A 179 12.13 4.92 1.90
N ALA A 180 11.39 6.04 1.94
CA ALA A 180 10.81 6.57 3.17
C ALA A 180 9.78 5.61 3.76
N THR A 181 8.95 5.01 2.90
CA THR A 181 7.95 3.99 3.28
C THR A 181 8.63 2.73 3.82
N ASP A 182 9.71 2.28 3.19
CA ASP A 182 10.51 1.13 3.61
C ASP A 182 11.34 1.38 4.88
N ALA A 183 11.58 2.64 5.24
CA ALA A 183 12.18 3.04 6.51
C ALA A 183 11.17 3.13 7.68
N LEU A 184 9.86 3.13 7.40
CA LEU A 184 8.84 3.20 8.44
C LEU A 184 8.84 1.93 9.31
N PRO A 185 8.46 2.04 10.60
CA PRO A 185 8.10 0.87 11.40
C PRO A 185 7.06 -0.02 10.70
N PRO A 186 7.15 -1.35 10.86
CA PRO A 186 6.26 -2.32 10.21
C PRO A 186 4.76 -1.97 10.31
N SER A 187 4.27 -1.53 11.47
CA SER A 187 2.85 -1.21 11.62
C SER A 187 2.45 0.05 10.85
N GLN A 188 3.30 1.08 10.86
CA GLN A 188 3.08 2.33 10.13
C GLN A 188 3.09 2.10 8.62
N ARG A 189 4.08 1.34 8.12
CA ARG A 189 4.21 0.97 6.70
C ARG A 189 2.99 0.22 6.18
N THR A 190 2.48 -0.70 6.99
CA THR A 190 1.32 -1.52 6.61
C THR A 190 0.07 -0.67 6.47
N VAL A 191 -0.21 0.18 7.46
CA VAL A 191 -1.40 1.02 7.46
C VAL A 191 -1.38 2.01 6.30
N ILE A 192 -0.24 2.67 6.03
CA ILE A 192 -0.15 3.59 4.89
C ILE A 192 -0.23 2.87 3.54
N THR A 193 0.33 1.65 3.45
CA THR A 193 0.21 0.85 2.20
C THR A 193 -1.24 0.45 1.94
N LEU A 194 -1.95 -0.06 2.94
CA LEU A 194 -3.35 -0.46 2.78
C LEU A 194 -4.27 0.75 2.51
N HIS A 195 -4.00 1.89 3.15
CA HIS A 195 -4.85 3.07 3.02
C HIS A 195 -4.52 3.90 1.77
N ASP A 196 -3.28 4.36 1.61
CA ASP A 196 -2.92 5.37 0.60
C ASP A 196 -2.53 4.76 -0.75
N ILE A 197 -1.94 3.56 -0.77
CA ILE A 197 -1.57 2.87 -2.01
C ILE A 197 -2.72 1.98 -2.50
N GLU A 198 -3.37 1.28 -1.58
CA GLU A 198 -4.41 0.31 -1.92
C GLU A 198 -5.82 0.86 -1.79
N GLY A 199 -6.02 2.04 -1.20
CA GLY A 199 -7.33 2.70 -1.15
C GLY A 199 -8.37 1.99 -0.26
N TRP A 200 -7.94 1.29 0.78
CA TRP A 200 -8.88 0.61 1.68
C TRP A 200 -9.59 1.58 2.60
N ALA A 201 -10.86 1.28 2.90
CA ALA A 201 -11.59 1.98 3.94
C ALA A 201 -10.97 1.69 5.32
N SER A 202 -10.98 2.70 6.20
CA SER A 202 -10.41 2.57 7.55
C SER A 202 -11.03 1.42 8.35
N GLU A 203 -12.34 1.19 8.20
CA GLU A 203 -13.04 0.08 8.84
C GLU A 203 -12.47 -1.29 8.40
N ASP A 204 -12.25 -1.47 7.10
CA ASP A 204 -11.68 -2.70 6.55
C ASP A 204 -10.25 -2.94 7.04
N ILE A 205 -9.44 -1.88 7.13
CA ILE A 205 -8.08 -1.94 7.68
C ILE A 205 -8.12 -2.39 9.15
N CYS A 206 -9.00 -1.78 9.96
CA CYS A 206 -9.15 -2.14 11.38
C CYS A 206 -9.57 -3.60 11.55
N ASN A 207 -10.55 -4.04 10.75
CA ASN A 207 -11.06 -5.41 10.79
C ASN A 207 -10.00 -6.45 10.41
N VAL A 208 -9.21 -6.16 9.37
CA VAL A 208 -8.16 -7.09 8.90
C VAL A 208 -6.97 -7.12 9.85
N LEU A 209 -6.47 -5.95 10.25
CA LEU A 209 -5.30 -5.85 11.12
C LEU A 209 -5.61 -6.16 12.60
N GLY A 210 -6.88 -6.11 13.01
CA GLY A 210 -7.32 -6.35 14.38
C GLY A 210 -6.96 -5.20 15.33
N ILE A 211 -6.94 -3.97 14.82
CA ILE A 211 -6.60 -2.75 15.58
C ILE A 211 -7.84 -1.86 15.75
N THR A 212 -7.80 -0.95 16.72
CA THR A 212 -8.85 0.05 16.89
C THR A 212 -8.74 1.16 15.84
N ASP A 213 -9.86 1.78 15.50
CA ASP A 213 -9.92 2.93 14.59
C ASP A 213 -9.07 4.11 15.07
N LYS A 214 -8.98 4.34 16.40
CA LYS A 214 -8.05 5.32 16.98
C LYS A 214 -6.59 4.97 16.67
N ASN A 215 -6.20 3.70 16.88
CA ASN A 215 -4.83 3.24 16.62
C ASN A 215 -4.49 3.36 15.11
N GLN A 216 -5.40 2.95 14.23
CA GLN A 216 -5.24 3.08 12.77
C GLN A 216 -4.98 4.52 12.35
N ARG A 217 -5.74 5.50 12.85
CA ARG A 217 -5.57 6.92 12.52
C ARG A 217 -4.22 7.45 12.98
N VAL A 218 -3.77 7.08 14.18
CA VAL A 218 -2.46 7.48 14.72
C VAL A 218 -1.33 6.90 13.87
N LEU A 219 -1.39 5.61 13.54
CA LEU A 219 -0.40 4.97 12.67
C LEU A 219 -0.34 5.63 11.28
N LEU A 220 -1.50 5.88 10.67
CA LEU A 220 -1.59 6.52 9.36
C LEU A 220 -1.02 7.94 9.37
N HIS A 221 -1.42 8.74 10.37
CA HIS A 221 -0.95 10.12 10.52
C HIS A 221 0.59 10.18 10.72
N ARG A 222 1.14 9.28 11.54
CA ARG A 222 2.59 9.18 11.77
C ARG A 222 3.34 8.73 10.52
N ALA A 223 2.83 7.72 9.82
CA ALA A 223 3.40 7.24 8.57
C ALA A 223 3.49 8.39 7.55
N ARG A 224 2.38 9.11 7.33
CA ARG A 224 2.31 10.26 6.41
C ARG A 224 3.26 11.38 6.82
N SER A 225 3.35 11.69 8.12
CA SER A 225 4.24 12.74 8.62
C SER A 225 5.72 12.42 8.38
N LYS A 226 6.13 11.16 8.58
CA LYS A 226 7.50 10.71 8.31
C LYS A 226 7.83 10.71 6.81
N VAL A 227 6.92 10.22 5.97
CA VAL A 227 7.08 10.26 4.50
C VAL A 227 7.16 11.70 4.01
N ARG A 228 6.30 12.59 4.51
CA ARG A 228 6.33 14.02 4.19
C ARG A 228 7.67 14.65 4.57
N ARG A 229 8.17 14.40 5.79
CA ARG A 229 9.47 14.92 6.23
C ARG A 229 10.61 14.50 5.29
N ALA A 230 10.65 13.23 4.90
CA ALA A 230 11.67 12.72 3.98
C ALA A 230 11.62 13.39 2.61
N LEU A 231 10.41 13.69 2.12
CA LEU A 231 10.24 14.42 0.87
C LEU A 231 10.62 15.90 0.97
N GLU A 232 10.21 16.58 2.05
CA GLU A 232 10.61 17.97 2.31
C GLU A 232 12.15 18.09 2.30
N GLN A 233 12.84 17.20 3.01
CA GLN A 233 14.31 17.15 3.02
C GLN A 233 14.90 16.94 1.62
N TYR A 234 14.34 16.01 0.84
CA TYR A 234 14.79 15.76 -0.53
C TYR A 234 14.58 16.97 -1.46
N PHE A 235 13.50 17.74 -1.26
CA PHE A 235 13.25 18.95 -2.04
C PHE A 235 14.18 20.10 -1.62
N ASP A 236 14.37 20.32 -0.31
CA ASP A 236 15.28 21.32 0.22
C ASP A 236 16.72 21.09 -0.27
N GLU A 237 17.19 19.83 -0.28
CA GLU A 237 18.51 19.45 -0.78
C GLU A 237 18.69 19.70 -2.29
N ASN A 238 17.61 19.58 -3.07
CA ASN A 238 17.62 19.77 -4.53
C ASN A 238 17.22 21.18 -5.00
N GLU A 239 16.74 22.05 -4.10
CA GLU A 239 16.61 23.49 -4.35
C GLU A 239 17.90 24.25 -4.06
N GLY A 240 18.78 23.67 -3.22
CA GLY A 240 20.11 24.21 -2.91
C GLY A 240 21.20 24.00 -3.96
N MET A 241 20.87 23.47 -5.16
CA MET A 241 21.83 23.18 -6.25
C MET A 241 21.54 23.96 -7.54
#